data_AF-A0A7Y5FXU3-F1
#
_entry.id   AF-A0A7Y5FXU3-F1
#
_cell.length_a   1.000
_cell.length_b   1.000
_cell.length_c   1.000
_cell.angle_alpha   90.00
_cell.angle_beta   90.00
_cell.angle_gamma   90.00
#
_symmetry.space_group_name_H-M   'P 1'
#
loop_
_entity.id
_entity.type
_entity.pdbx_description
1 polymer ?
#
loop_
_entity_poly.entity_id
_entity_poly.type
_entity_poly.pdbx_seq_one_letter_code
_entity_poly.pdbx_strand_id
1 'polypeptide(L)'
;MNTRCRCLIVSVFLLLLISCQIIAAQSKPRARDLGIPFEGMPGPLNAITDVAGVEVGHTTIISDENAKKPVRTGVTAILPRGKASDDLVFAGWFSLNGNGEMTGTTWVEESGLLEGPVMITNTHSVGVVRDAVIQWRVQRGFMKQPWGLPVVAETWDG
;
A
#
# COMPACT_ATOMS: atom_id res chain seq x y z
N MET A 1 -42.91 -30.71 8.12
CA MET A 1 -41.82 -29.81 8.54
C MET A 1 -41.53 -28.86 7.39
N ASN A 2 -41.91 -27.59 7.54
CA ASN A 2 -42.19 -26.67 6.44
C ASN A 2 -40.96 -26.30 5.62
N THR A 3 -41.11 -26.29 4.29
CA THR A 3 -40.12 -25.87 3.28
C THR A 3 -39.49 -24.49 3.57
N ARG A 4 -40.23 -23.61 4.26
CA ARG A 4 -39.73 -22.29 4.73
C ARG A 4 -38.60 -22.38 5.76
N CYS A 5 -38.61 -23.36 6.67
CA CYS A 5 -37.51 -23.57 7.64
C CYS A 5 -36.23 -24.08 6.98
N ARG A 6 -36.34 -24.89 5.93
CA ARG A 6 -35.18 -25.40 5.18
C ARG A 6 -34.47 -24.29 4.39
N CYS A 7 -35.21 -23.37 3.76
CA CYS A 7 -34.62 -22.21 3.09
C CYS A 7 -33.90 -21.28 4.07
N LEU A 8 -34.48 -21.01 5.24
CA LEU A 8 -33.89 -20.08 6.22
C LEU A 8 -32.56 -20.62 6.78
N ILE A 9 -32.48 -21.91 7.08
CA ILE A 9 -31.26 -22.58 7.59
C ILE A 9 -30.17 -22.58 6.52
N VAL A 10 -30.49 -22.85 5.26
CA VAL A 10 -29.53 -22.83 4.15
C VAL A 10 -29.01 -21.41 3.89
N SER A 11 -29.87 -20.39 3.95
CA SER A 11 -29.44 -18.99 3.78
C SER A 11 -28.54 -18.48 4.90
N VAL A 12 -28.79 -18.87 6.16
CA VAL A 12 -27.92 -18.51 7.30
C VAL A 12 -26.57 -19.21 7.22
N PHE A 13 -26.54 -20.49 6.79
CA PHE A 13 -25.29 -21.22 6.58
C PHE A 13 -24.44 -20.64 5.43
N LEU A 14 -25.10 -20.18 4.34
CA LEU A 14 -24.42 -19.54 3.22
C LEU A 14 -23.83 -18.16 3.61
N LEU A 15 -24.56 -17.38 4.43
CA LEU A 15 -24.07 -16.11 4.98
C LEU A 15 -22.88 -16.31 5.93
N LEU A 16 -22.89 -17.36 6.76
CA LEU A 16 -21.76 -17.71 7.63
C LEU A 16 -20.52 -18.17 6.86
N LEU A 17 -20.69 -18.90 5.75
CA LEU A 17 -19.58 -19.31 4.88
C LEU A 17 -18.92 -18.13 4.15
N ILE A 18 -19.69 -17.11 3.76
CA ILE A 18 -19.15 -15.91 3.10
C ILE A 18 -18.36 -15.03 4.09
N SER A 19 -18.75 -15.00 5.38
CA SER A 19 -18.03 -14.21 6.40
C SER A 19 -16.64 -14.73 6.78
N CYS A 20 -16.26 -15.96 6.40
CA CYS A 20 -15.02 -16.59 6.85
C CYS A 20 -13.81 -16.36 5.90
N GLN A 21 -14.01 -15.78 4.71
CA GLN A 21 -12.95 -15.68 3.69
C GLN A 21 -12.02 -14.46 3.83
N ILE A 22 -12.20 -13.59 4.82
CA ILE A 22 -11.44 -12.32 4.92
C ILE A 22 -10.13 -12.47 5.73
N ILE A 23 -9.91 -13.59 6.43
CA ILE A 23 -8.86 -13.67 7.48
C ILE A 23 -7.48 -14.11 6.97
N ALA A 24 -7.29 -14.50 5.71
CA ALA A 24 -6.01 -15.07 5.26
C ALA A 24 -5.31 -14.23 4.17
N ALA A 25 -5.01 -12.96 4.45
CA ALA A 25 -4.08 -12.21 3.59
C ALA A 25 -2.61 -12.67 3.76
N GLN A 26 -2.28 -13.37 4.86
CA GLN A 26 -0.90 -13.69 5.22
C GLN A 26 -0.75 -15.18 5.56
N SER A 27 0.02 -15.91 4.74
CA SER A 27 0.17 -17.37 4.82
C SER A 27 1.41 -17.84 5.58
N LYS A 28 2.32 -16.92 5.95
CA LYS A 28 3.58 -17.23 6.63
C LYS A 28 3.59 -16.68 8.07
N PRO A 29 4.26 -17.35 9.02
CA PRO A 29 4.43 -16.84 10.38
C PRO A 29 5.06 -15.45 10.40
N ARG A 30 4.55 -14.58 11.27
CA ARG A 30 5.11 -13.27 11.61
C ARG A 30 5.89 -13.36 12.92
N ALA A 31 6.58 -12.27 13.27
CA ALA A 31 7.38 -12.21 14.48
C ALA A 31 6.62 -12.59 15.76
N ARG A 32 5.36 -12.12 15.94
CA ARG A 32 4.52 -12.49 17.10
C ARG A 32 4.14 -13.97 17.11
N ASP A 33 3.91 -14.59 15.94
CA ASP A 33 3.60 -16.02 15.82
C ASP A 33 4.82 -16.89 16.19
N LEU A 34 6.02 -16.34 16.08
CA LEU A 34 7.28 -16.96 16.48
C LEU A 34 7.65 -16.68 17.94
N GLY A 35 6.77 -16.04 18.71
CA GLY A 35 6.99 -15.76 20.14
C GLY A 35 7.91 -14.56 20.43
N ILE A 36 8.21 -13.72 19.44
CA ILE A 36 8.99 -12.49 19.67
C ILE A 36 8.11 -11.48 20.42
N PRO A 37 8.54 -10.98 21.59
CA PRO A 37 7.75 -10.05 22.40
C PRO A 37 7.78 -8.64 21.79
N PHE A 38 6.62 -7.99 21.78
CA PHE A 38 6.45 -6.58 21.41
C PHE A 38 5.44 -5.92 22.34
N GLU A 39 5.65 -4.64 22.64
CA GLU A 39 4.70 -3.83 23.38
C GLU A 39 3.43 -3.52 22.57
N GLY A 40 2.36 -3.14 23.26
CA GLY A 40 1.09 -2.72 22.67
C GLY A 40 0.24 -3.84 22.07
N MET A 41 -1.00 -3.47 21.70
CA MET A 41 -1.98 -4.34 21.04
C MET A 41 -2.14 -3.94 19.58
N PRO A 42 -1.89 -4.83 18.61
CA PRO A 42 -2.09 -4.52 17.20
C PRO A 42 -3.58 -4.45 16.85
N GLY A 43 -3.89 -3.83 15.71
CA GLY A 43 -5.19 -3.96 15.06
C GLY A 43 -5.43 -5.39 14.54
N PRO A 44 -6.64 -5.68 14.01
CA PRO A 44 -7.03 -7.03 13.58
C PRO A 44 -6.10 -7.67 12.54
N LEU A 45 -5.58 -6.88 11.60
CA LEU A 45 -4.66 -7.35 10.56
C LEU A 45 -3.20 -7.17 10.97
N ASN A 46 -2.94 -6.42 12.04
CA ASN A 46 -1.61 -6.02 12.47
C ASN A 46 -0.84 -5.41 11.27
N ALA A 47 -1.49 -4.52 10.53
CA ALA A 47 -0.99 -3.95 9.28
C ALA A 47 -1.49 -2.52 9.10
N ILE A 48 -0.86 -1.73 8.21
CA ILE A 48 -1.29 -0.34 7.95
C ILE A 48 -2.73 -0.25 7.41
N THR A 49 -3.24 -1.31 6.77
CA THR A 49 -4.61 -1.41 6.28
C THR A 49 -5.65 -1.60 7.39
N ASP A 50 -5.24 -1.73 8.66
CA ASP A 50 -6.15 -1.55 9.80
C ASP A 50 -6.71 -0.12 9.86
N VAL A 51 -6.04 0.86 9.23
CA VAL A 51 -6.58 2.20 8.98
C VAL A 51 -7.59 2.14 7.84
N ALA A 52 -8.87 2.36 8.14
CA ALA A 52 -9.95 2.27 7.17
C ALA A 52 -9.72 3.16 5.94
N GLY A 53 -9.88 2.58 4.74
CA GLY A 53 -9.73 3.26 3.45
C GLY A 53 -8.30 3.28 2.91
N VAL A 54 -7.29 2.88 3.69
CA VAL A 54 -5.92 2.71 3.18
C VAL A 54 -5.87 1.44 2.32
N GLU A 55 -5.37 1.58 1.10
CA GLU A 55 -5.04 0.45 0.22
C GLU A 55 -3.52 0.34 0.04
N VAL A 56 -3.03 -0.89 -0.08
CA VAL A 56 -1.62 -1.17 -0.38
C VAL A 56 -1.54 -2.11 -1.59
N GLY A 57 -0.64 -1.82 -2.51
CA GLY A 57 -0.35 -2.65 -3.67
C GLY A 57 1.15 -2.88 -3.83
N HIS A 58 1.51 -4.04 -4.38
CA HIS A 58 2.90 -4.40 -4.66
C HIS A 58 3.02 -4.91 -6.10
N THR A 59 4.11 -4.54 -6.76
CA THR A 59 4.63 -5.23 -7.93
C THR A 59 6.01 -5.73 -7.59
N THR A 60 6.21 -7.05 -7.66
CA THR A 60 7.49 -7.69 -7.37
C THR A 60 8.06 -8.25 -8.67
N ILE A 61 9.29 -7.86 -8.99
CA ILE A 61 10.01 -8.31 -10.19
C ILE A 61 11.15 -9.22 -9.75
N ILE A 62 11.00 -10.49 -10.08
CA ILE A 62 12.01 -11.53 -9.87
C ILE A 62 12.29 -12.14 -11.24
N SER A 63 13.47 -11.85 -11.81
CA SER A 63 13.89 -12.40 -13.10
C SER A 63 15.35 -12.85 -13.05
N ASP A 64 15.61 -14.03 -13.60
CA ASP A 64 16.93 -14.66 -13.69
C ASP A 64 17.43 -14.77 -15.13
N GLU A 65 16.84 -14.02 -16.06
CA GLU A 65 17.20 -14.02 -17.48
C GLU A 65 18.69 -13.72 -17.72
N ASN A 66 19.29 -12.88 -16.87
CA ASN A 66 20.73 -12.70 -16.81
C ASN A 66 21.27 -13.23 -15.48
N ALA A 67 21.80 -14.45 -15.47
CA ALA A 67 22.34 -15.08 -14.26
C ALA A 67 23.43 -14.27 -13.53
N LYS A 68 24.14 -13.36 -14.24
CA LYS A 68 25.14 -12.46 -13.63
C LYS A 68 24.56 -11.17 -13.09
N LYS A 69 23.33 -10.82 -13.48
CA LYS A 69 22.60 -9.61 -13.08
C LYS A 69 21.12 -9.96 -12.90
N PRO A 70 20.78 -10.80 -11.91
CA PRO A 70 19.40 -11.11 -11.63
C PRO A 70 18.63 -9.84 -11.24
N VAL A 71 17.37 -9.74 -11.65
CA VAL A 71 16.48 -8.66 -11.22
C VAL A 71 15.75 -9.12 -9.98
N ARG A 72 15.87 -8.34 -8.90
CA ARG A 72 15.18 -8.54 -7.62
C ARG A 72 14.75 -7.17 -7.11
N THR A 73 13.69 -6.63 -7.69
CA THR A 73 13.24 -5.28 -7.37
C THR A 73 11.71 -5.20 -7.41
N GLY A 74 11.15 -4.01 -7.27
CA GLY A 74 9.72 -3.82 -7.34
C GLY A 74 9.30 -2.41 -6.96
N VAL A 75 7.99 -2.26 -6.79
CA VAL A 75 7.40 -1.03 -6.25
C VAL A 75 6.28 -1.39 -5.29
N THR A 76 6.20 -0.66 -4.19
CA THR A 76 5.05 -0.65 -3.28
C THR A 76 4.33 0.67 -3.40
N ALA A 77 3.00 0.64 -3.47
CA ALA A 77 2.13 1.80 -3.47
C ALA A 77 1.24 1.77 -2.22
N ILE A 78 1.19 2.87 -1.49
CA ILE A 78 0.29 3.08 -0.36
C ILE A 78 -0.64 4.22 -0.74
N LEU A 79 -1.94 3.95 -0.77
CA LEU A 79 -2.98 4.91 -1.17
C LEU A 79 -3.79 5.30 0.07
N PRO A 80 -3.57 6.50 0.65
CA PRO A 80 -4.18 6.89 1.93
C PRO A 80 -5.72 6.91 1.92
N ARG A 81 -6.33 7.09 0.74
CA ARG A 81 -7.79 7.13 0.52
C ARG A 81 -8.26 6.05 -0.47
N GLY A 82 -7.42 5.08 -0.78
CA GLY A 82 -7.66 4.06 -1.80
C GLY A 82 -7.57 4.59 -3.23
N LYS A 83 -7.51 3.69 -4.21
CA LYS A 83 -7.26 4.02 -5.63
C LYS A 83 -8.40 4.75 -6.35
N ALA A 84 -9.55 4.87 -5.71
CA ALA A 84 -10.76 5.49 -6.26
C ALA A 84 -10.98 6.94 -5.82
N SER A 85 -10.18 7.45 -4.87
CA SER A 85 -10.26 8.82 -4.37
C SER A 85 -8.94 9.56 -4.63
N ASP A 86 -9.06 10.86 -4.90
CA ASP A 86 -7.94 11.80 -5.02
C ASP A 86 -7.95 12.86 -3.90
N ASP A 87 -8.68 12.57 -2.81
CA ASP A 87 -8.75 13.44 -1.65
C ASP A 87 -7.39 13.52 -0.96
N LEU A 88 -7.06 14.74 -0.53
CA LEU A 88 -5.82 15.05 0.16
C LEU A 88 -5.86 14.50 1.59
N VAL A 89 -4.68 14.22 2.14
CA VAL A 89 -4.52 13.91 3.57
C VAL A 89 -3.49 14.83 4.20
N PHE A 90 -3.70 15.19 5.46
CA PHE A 90 -2.65 15.87 6.21
C PHE A 90 -1.44 14.95 6.37
N ALA A 91 -0.25 15.51 6.18
CA ALA A 91 1.00 14.79 6.20
C ALA A 91 2.13 15.64 6.79
N GLY A 92 3.16 14.95 7.26
CA GLY A 92 4.43 15.50 7.68
C GLY A 92 5.51 14.46 7.44
N TRP A 93 6.77 14.89 7.41
CA TRP A 93 7.90 13.99 7.21
C TRP A 93 9.07 14.38 8.12
N PHE A 94 10.03 13.48 8.27
CA PHE A 94 11.22 13.71 9.08
C PHE A 94 12.39 12.91 8.52
N SER A 95 13.58 13.54 8.48
CA SER A 95 14.82 12.87 8.09
C SER A 95 15.66 12.57 9.33
N LEU A 96 15.72 11.30 9.72
CA LEU A 96 16.65 10.84 10.75
C LEU A 96 18.11 10.90 10.23
N ASN A 97 18.33 10.40 9.02
CA ASN A 97 19.58 10.51 8.26
C ASN A 97 19.24 10.61 6.77
N GLY A 98 19.69 11.66 6.10
CA GLY A 98 19.29 12.01 4.74
C GLY A 98 20.10 11.36 3.63
N ASN A 99 20.75 10.21 3.86
CA ASN A 99 21.48 9.51 2.80
C ASN A 99 20.52 8.64 1.95
N GLY A 100 19.64 9.31 1.21
CA GLY A 100 18.63 8.69 0.35
C GLY A 100 17.71 9.74 -0.28
N GLU A 101 16.69 9.29 -1.00
CA GLU A 101 15.74 10.14 -1.72
C GLU A 101 14.28 9.93 -1.27
N MET A 102 13.54 11.02 -1.18
CA MET A 102 12.09 11.04 -1.03
C MET A 102 11.52 12.30 -1.70
N THR A 103 10.95 12.13 -2.90
CA THR A 103 10.39 13.24 -3.66
C THR A 103 9.13 13.82 -3.00
N GLY A 104 8.71 15.02 -3.41
CA GLY A 104 7.44 15.62 -2.96
C GLY A 104 7.45 16.16 -1.52
N THR A 105 8.49 15.89 -0.75
CA THR A 105 8.66 16.31 0.65
C THR A 105 8.62 17.82 0.83
N THR A 106 9.16 18.61 -0.10
CA THR A 106 9.09 20.08 -0.05
C THR A 106 7.64 20.59 -0.03
N TRP A 107 6.73 19.94 -0.77
CA TRP A 107 5.31 20.33 -0.76
C TRP A 107 4.61 19.85 0.50
N VAL A 108 4.97 18.68 1.01
CA VAL A 108 4.47 18.19 2.30
C VAL A 108 4.88 19.14 3.43
N GLU A 109 6.12 19.60 3.45
CA GLU A 109 6.64 20.57 4.43
C GLU A 109 5.90 21.90 4.36
N GLU A 110 5.71 22.43 3.15
CA GLU A 110 5.09 23.75 2.92
C GLU A 110 3.58 23.74 3.17
N SER A 111 2.87 22.74 2.65
CA SER A 111 1.40 22.72 2.65
C SER A 111 0.80 21.90 3.79
N GLY A 112 1.57 20.98 4.38
CA GLY A 112 1.07 19.96 5.30
C GLY A 112 0.17 18.92 4.62
N LEU A 113 0.19 18.82 3.29
CA LEU A 113 -0.71 17.95 2.52
C LEU A 113 0.07 16.92 1.69
N LEU A 114 -0.45 15.70 1.65
CA LEU A 114 -0.03 14.64 0.73
C LEU A 114 -1.09 14.47 -0.37
N GLU A 115 -0.64 14.47 -1.63
CA GLU A 115 -1.48 14.20 -2.78
C GLU A 115 -1.18 12.84 -3.42
N GLY A 116 -2.22 12.01 -3.58
CA GLY A 116 -2.09 10.72 -4.24
C GLY A 116 -1.31 9.69 -3.40
N PRO A 117 -0.68 8.69 -4.05
CA PRO A 117 -0.02 7.60 -3.34
C PRO A 117 1.36 7.98 -2.79
N VAL A 118 1.77 7.28 -1.74
CA VAL A 118 3.19 7.15 -1.36
C VAL A 118 3.75 5.93 -2.07
N MET A 119 4.86 6.11 -2.80
CA MET A 119 5.52 5.03 -3.52
C MET A 119 6.86 4.70 -2.87
N ILE A 120 7.22 3.42 -2.86
CA ILE A 120 8.50 2.93 -2.35
C ILE A 120 9.11 1.99 -3.40
N THR A 121 10.33 2.26 -3.84
CA THR A 121 11.03 1.53 -4.91
C THR A 121 12.55 1.46 -4.64
N ASN A 122 13.36 1.05 -5.61
CA ASN A 122 14.81 1.14 -5.53
C ASN A 122 15.37 2.52 -5.84
N THR A 123 16.60 2.79 -5.38
CA THR A 123 17.30 4.08 -5.53
C THR A 123 17.30 4.62 -6.95
N HIS A 124 17.55 3.76 -7.93
CA HIS A 124 17.68 4.18 -9.33
C HIS A 124 16.35 4.20 -10.11
N SER A 125 15.23 3.87 -9.46
CA SER A 125 13.90 3.86 -10.09
C SER A 125 12.96 4.95 -9.56
N VAL A 126 13.41 5.79 -8.63
CA VAL A 126 12.62 6.91 -8.07
C VAL A 126 12.03 7.78 -9.17
N GLY A 127 12.85 8.23 -10.12
CA GLY A 127 12.40 9.10 -11.22
C GLY A 127 11.33 8.45 -12.10
N VAL A 128 11.52 7.17 -12.48
CA VAL A 128 10.57 6.43 -13.31
C VAL A 128 9.23 6.25 -12.58
N VAL A 129 9.26 5.87 -11.30
CA VAL A 129 8.04 5.70 -10.51
C VAL A 129 7.33 7.05 -10.31
N ARG A 130 8.08 8.13 -10.08
CA ARG A 130 7.54 9.49 -9.94
C ARG A 130 6.78 9.93 -11.20
N ASP A 131 7.35 9.75 -12.37
CA ASP A 131 6.69 10.10 -13.64
C ASP A 131 5.49 9.18 -13.94
N ALA A 132 5.60 7.88 -13.62
CA ALA A 132 4.50 6.94 -13.77
C ALA A 132 3.28 7.29 -12.88
N VAL A 133 3.51 7.79 -11.66
CA VAL A 133 2.40 8.28 -10.80
C VAL A 133 1.70 9.49 -11.42
N ILE A 134 2.46 10.44 -11.97
CA ILE A 134 1.87 11.61 -12.63
C ILE A 134 1.04 11.16 -13.84
N GLN A 135 1.59 10.28 -14.68
CA GLN A 135 0.87 9.71 -15.81
C GLN A 135 -0.42 9.00 -15.37
N TRP A 136 -0.36 8.19 -14.31
CA TRP A 136 -1.51 7.50 -13.75
C TRP A 136 -2.58 8.48 -13.25
N ARG A 137 -2.19 9.55 -12.54
CA ARG A 137 -3.13 10.59 -12.06
C ARG A 137 -3.79 11.33 -13.23
N VAL A 138 -3.03 11.65 -14.29
CA VAL A 138 -3.56 12.26 -15.52
C VAL A 138 -4.61 11.36 -16.15
N GLN A 139 -4.32 10.07 -16.35
CA GLN A 139 -5.25 9.11 -16.96
C GLN A 139 -6.53 8.91 -16.13
N ARG A 140 -6.45 9.09 -14.81
CA ARG A 140 -7.59 8.98 -13.89
C ARG A 140 -8.42 10.26 -13.79
N GLY A 141 -7.94 11.38 -14.34
CA GLY A 141 -8.57 12.69 -14.12
C GLY A 141 -8.37 13.24 -12.69
N PHE A 142 -7.35 12.77 -11.97
CA PHE A 142 -7.06 13.16 -10.57
C PHE A 142 -6.11 14.37 -10.45
N MET A 143 -5.88 15.07 -11.57
CA MET A 143 -5.02 16.26 -11.59
C MET A 143 -5.84 17.49 -11.22
N LYS A 144 -5.58 18.04 -10.03
CA LYS A 144 -6.18 19.30 -9.55
C LYS A 144 -5.36 20.53 -9.96
N GLN A 145 -4.14 20.32 -10.43
CA GLN A 145 -3.17 21.33 -10.86
C GLN A 145 -2.45 20.86 -12.14
N PRO A 146 -1.82 21.76 -12.92
CA PRO A 146 -1.09 21.38 -14.13
C PRO A 146 0.28 20.74 -13.85
N TRP A 147 0.66 20.56 -12.58
CA TRP A 147 1.88 19.87 -12.16
C TRP A 147 1.57 18.78 -11.12
N GLY A 148 2.51 17.85 -10.92
CA GLY A 148 2.43 16.81 -9.91
C GLY A 148 3.71 16.70 -9.09
N LEU A 149 3.55 16.63 -7.76
CA LEU A 149 4.63 16.50 -6.79
C LEU A 149 4.43 15.23 -5.94
N PRO A 150 4.40 14.04 -6.55
CA PRO A 150 4.12 12.80 -5.82
C PRO A 150 5.26 12.47 -4.85
N VAL A 151 4.92 11.72 -3.80
CA VAL A 151 5.89 11.20 -2.84
C VAL A 151 6.39 9.83 -3.29
N VAL A 152 7.66 9.77 -3.66
CA VAL A 152 8.36 8.53 -4.04
C VAL A 152 9.64 8.43 -3.25
N ALA A 153 9.74 7.39 -2.42
CA ALA A 153 10.87 7.09 -1.58
C ALA A 153 11.61 5.84 -2.07
N GLU A 154 12.81 5.62 -1.55
CA GLU A 154 13.63 4.49 -1.95
C GLU A 154 14.46 3.86 -0.82
N THR A 155 14.93 2.65 -1.11
CA THR A 155 16.11 2.05 -0.50
C THR A 155 16.95 1.37 -1.58
N TRP A 156 18.24 1.19 -1.34
CA TRP A 156 19.16 0.58 -2.31
C TRP A 156 19.13 -0.96 -2.31
N ASP A 157 18.90 -1.55 -3.48
CA ASP A 157 18.86 -3.01 -3.74
C ASP A 157 19.94 -3.50 -4.73
N GLY A 158 21.00 -2.70 -4.93
CA GLY A 158 22.05 -2.91 -5.94
C GLY A 158 23.23 -3.78 -5.53
#